data_AF-A0A914ZP77-F1
#
_entry.id   AF-A0A914ZP77-F1
#
_cell.length_a   1.000
_cell.length_b   1.000
_cell.length_c   1.000
_cell.angle_alpha   90.00
_cell.angle_beta   90.00
_cell.angle_gamma   90.00
#
_symmetry.space_group_name_H-M   'P 1'
#
loop_
_entity.id
_entity.type
_entity.pdbx_description
1 polymer ?
#
loop_
_entity_poly.entity_id
_entity_poly.type
_entity_poly.pdbx_seq_one_letter_code
_entity_poly.pdbx_strand_id
1 'polypeptide(L)'
;STTVTLSCYRTLFHSSEMFHERPKALCMQMCPQSEIRFRKRNGLVHILETDTALTRTGQLRAICAGGGNQRRLAGREGNPLKMVKQYSRSAAGKEKLSPTELRPFGVLMDTVAYLLRVVSEYDSREAWPDVYEFVSDRLRAIRQDMIVENLDAEKSILLLESMIPFYAEAEYSFLELFFFFRLLIHISILLAEKRKKERIRSKVTKDVLR
;
A
#
# COMPACT_ATOMS: atom_id res chain seq x y z
N SER A 1 -3.70 4.30 -25.95
CA SER A 1 -4.55 3.97 -24.78
C SER A 1 -4.41 4.92 -23.58
N THR A 2 -3.77 6.09 -23.73
CA THR A 2 -3.54 7.10 -22.68
C THR A 2 -4.76 8.00 -22.39
N THR A 3 -5.76 7.96 -23.26
CA THR A 3 -6.98 8.78 -23.16
C THR A 3 -7.98 8.21 -22.13
N VAL A 4 -7.92 6.91 -21.86
CA VAL A 4 -8.84 6.22 -20.92
C VAL A 4 -8.44 6.49 -19.47
N THR A 5 -7.15 6.63 -19.18
CA THR A 5 -6.65 6.95 -17.83
C THR A 5 -6.97 8.37 -17.41
N LEU A 6 -6.82 9.36 -18.32
CA LEU A 6 -7.20 10.75 -18.06
C LEU A 6 -8.72 10.95 -17.90
N SER A 7 -9.53 10.12 -18.56
CA SER A 7 -10.99 10.17 -18.42
C SER A 7 -11.43 9.83 -16.99
N CYS A 8 -10.82 8.82 -16.36
CA CYS A 8 -11.12 8.41 -14.99
C CYS A 8 -10.76 9.51 -13.96
N TYR A 9 -9.66 10.24 -14.17
CA TYR A 9 -9.29 11.36 -13.30
C TYR A 9 -10.23 12.57 -13.47
N ARG A 10 -10.83 12.76 -14.65
CA ARG A 10 -11.67 13.93 -14.94
C ARG A 10 -13.11 13.79 -14.42
N THR A 11 -13.65 12.57 -14.31
CA THR A 11 -15.02 12.34 -13.80
C THR A 11 -15.14 12.41 -12.27
N LEU A 12 -14.02 12.42 -11.54
CA LEU A 12 -14.01 12.52 -10.07
C LEU A 12 -13.98 13.97 -9.54
N PHE A 13 -13.82 14.97 -10.41
CA PHE A 13 -13.52 16.36 -10.01
C PHE A 13 -14.61 17.39 -10.37
N HIS A 14 -15.84 16.93 -10.64
CA HIS A 14 -17.00 17.82 -10.73
C HIS A 14 -18.16 17.28 -9.91
N SER A 15 -18.09 17.53 -8.61
CA SER A 15 -19.27 17.63 -7.76
C SER A 15 -18.97 18.59 -6.62
N SER A 16 -19.71 19.68 -6.69
CA SER A 16 -20.06 20.64 -5.64
C SER A 16 -19.99 20.11 -4.21
N GLU A 17 -19.62 21.02 -3.31
CA GLU A 17 -19.65 20.90 -1.87
C GLU A 17 -20.87 20.09 -1.34
N MET A 18 -20.60 18.87 -0.86
CA MET A 18 -21.37 18.25 0.21
C MET A 18 -20.36 17.72 1.23
N PHE A 19 -20.32 18.35 2.41
CA PHE A 19 -19.61 17.85 3.59
C PHE A 19 -20.28 16.56 4.08
N HIS A 20 -20.03 15.44 3.40
CA HIS A 20 -20.15 14.15 4.05
C HIS A 20 -18.94 13.98 4.99
N GLU A 21 -19.20 13.72 6.27
CA GLU A 21 -18.17 13.34 7.24
C GLU A 21 -17.24 12.29 6.62
N ARG A 22 -15.96 12.63 6.54
CA ARG A 22 -14.94 11.75 5.97
C ARG A 22 -14.87 10.51 6.87
N PRO A 23 -14.92 9.28 6.31
CA PRO A 23 -14.76 8.09 7.13
C PRO A 23 -13.39 8.15 7.80
N LYS A 24 -13.37 8.30 9.13
CA LYS A 24 -12.12 8.25 9.90
C LYS A 24 -11.60 6.82 9.83
N ALA A 25 -10.34 6.64 9.44
CA ALA A 25 -9.70 5.33 9.48
C ALA A 25 -9.54 4.86 10.94
N LEU A 26 -10.00 3.65 11.25
CA LEU A 26 -10.05 3.09 12.62
C LEU A 26 -9.18 1.84 12.80
N CYS A 27 -8.57 1.30 11.74
CA CYS A 27 -7.71 0.13 11.84
C CYS A 27 -6.35 0.48 12.44
N MET A 28 -6.19 0.29 13.75
CA MET A 28 -4.93 0.53 14.46
C MET A 28 -3.87 -0.59 14.31
N GLN A 29 -4.02 -1.44 13.30
CA GLN A 29 -3.16 -2.60 13.02
C GLN A 29 -2.72 -2.60 11.56
N MET A 30 -1.60 -3.27 11.25
CA MET A 30 -1.11 -3.38 9.86
C MET A 30 -2.07 -4.15 8.94
N CYS A 31 -2.94 -5.00 9.51
CA CYS A 31 -4.00 -5.73 8.81
C CYS A 31 -5.33 -5.64 9.61
N PRO A 32 -6.47 -5.34 8.95
CA PRO A 32 -7.78 -5.36 9.60
C PRO A 32 -8.15 -6.72 10.18
N GLN A 33 -8.84 -6.73 11.32
CA GLN A 33 -9.25 -7.97 11.99
C GLN A 33 -10.21 -8.82 11.14
N SER A 34 -11.05 -8.20 10.31
CA SER A 34 -11.90 -8.91 9.33
C SER A 34 -11.06 -9.72 8.36
N GLU A 35 -10.04 -9.09 7.78
CA GLU A 35 -9.12 -9.72 6.84
C GLU A 35 -8.26 -10.80 7.49
N ILE A 36 -7.72 -10.56 8.69
CA ILE A 36 -6.96 -11.58 9.44
C ILE A 36 -7.80 -12.84 9.62
N ARG A 37 -9.03 -12.72 10.11
CA ARG A 37 -9.94 -13.85 10.32
C ARG A 37 -10.26 -14.55 8.99
N PHE A 38 -10.54 -13.78 7.94
CA PHE A 38 -10.84 -14.33 6.62
C PHE A 38 -9.68 -15.14 6.07
N ARG A 39 -8.46 -14.59 6.11
CA ARG A 39 -7.27 -15.26 5.56
C ARG A 39 -6.87 -16.48 6.37
N LYS A 40 -6.97 -16.42 7.71
CA LYS A 40 -6.77 -17.59 8.58
C LYS A 40 -7.76 -18.72 8.28
N ARG A 41 -9.06 -18.40 8.19
CA ARG A 41 -10.12 -19.39 7.92
C ARG A 41 -9.97 -20.05 6.54
N ASN A 42 -9.50 -19.31 5.55
CA ASN A 42 -9.38 -19.79 4.17
C ASN A 42 -7.98 -20.31 3.80
N GLY A 43 -7.02 -20.32 4.73
CA GLY A 43 -5.65 -20.75 4.44
C GLY A 43 -4.91 -19.85 3.45
N LEU A 44 -5.19 -18.54 3.48
CA LEU A 44 -4.64 -17.51 2.59
C LEU A 44 -3.52 -16.68 3.25
N VAL A 45 -2.94 -17.18 4.35
CA VAL A 45 -1.84 -16.54 5.07
C VAL A 45 -0.55 -16.70 4.27
N HIS A 46 0.15 -15.59 4.02
CA HIS A 46 1.40 -15.59 3.28
C HIS A 46 2.55 -16.13 4.15
N ILE A 47 3.60 -16.72 3.54
CA ILE A 47 4.73 -17.28 4.30
C ILE A 47 5.42 -16.24 5.19
N LEU A 48 5.62 -15.03 4.68
CA LEU A 48 6.24 -13.91 5.40
C LEU A 48 5.39 -13.36 6.56
N GLU A 49 4.14 -13.80 6.67
CA GLU A 49 3.25 -13.43 7.79
C GLU A 49 3.23 -14.51 8.88
N THR A 50 4.09 -15.53 8.76
CA THR A 50 4.26 -16.61 9.74
C THR A 50 5.57 -16.44 10.53
N ASP A 51 5.65 -17.04 11.72
CA ASP A 51 6.90 -17.05 12.49
C ASP A 51 7.96 -18.01 11.95
N THR A 52 7.54 -18.96 11.12
CA THR A 52 8.40 -20.02 10.56
C THR A 52 8.85 -19.72 9.12
N ALA A 53 8.83 -18.45 8.70
CA ALA A 53 9.18 -18.07 7.33
C ALA A 53 10.60 -18.54 6.95
N LEU A 54 11.52 -18.58 7.92
CA LEU A 54 12.91 -18.98 7.74
C LEU A 54 13.18 -20.42 8.22
N THR A 55 14.04 -21.14 7.50
CA THR A 55 14.74 -22.32 8.02
C THR A 55 15.83 -21.91 9.02
N ARG A 56 16.38 -22.89 9.76
CA ARG A 56 17.57 -22.69 10.61
C ARG A 56 18.79 -22.11 9.87
N THR A 57 18.81 -22.22 8.54
CA THR A 57 19.88 -21.71 7.66
C THR A 57 19.60 -20.31 7.10
N GLY A 58 18.49 -19.66 7.49
CA GLY A 58 18.14 -18.33 6.99
C GLY A 58 17.56 -18.34 5.56
N GLN A 59 17.22 -19.50 5.01
CA GLN A 59 16.53 -19.60 3.73
C GLN A 59 15.02 -19.53 3.96
N LEU A 60 14.30 -18.87 3.03
CA LEU A 60 12.85 -18.96 3.00
C LEU A 60 12.49 -20.45 2.91
N ARG A 61 11.66 -20.95 3.84
CA ARG A 61 11.29 -22.36 3.87
C ARG A 61 10.69 -22.72 2.51
N ALA A 62 11.46 -23.41 1.67
CA ALA A 62 11.02 -23.87 0.37
C ALA A 62 9.78 -24.71 0.59
N ILE A 63 8.68 -24.26 0.02
CA ILE A 63 7.53 -25.11 -0.19
C ILE A 63 7.52 -25.35 -1.68
N CYS A 64 7.88 -26.56 -2.10
CA CYS A 64 7.89 -27.03 -3.49
C CYS A 64 9.10 -26.50 -4.29
N ALA A 65 10.20 -27.25 -4.36
CA ALA A 65 10.35 -28.22 -5.45
C ALA A 65 9.02 -28.73 -6.04
N GLY A 66 8.63 -28.20 -7.20
CA GLY A 66 7.51 -28.71 -8.00
C GLY A 66 6.54 -27.63 -8.45
N GLY A 67 6.63 -27.27 -9.74
CA GLY A 67 5.83 -26.21 -10.35
C GLY A 67 4.33 -26.50 -10.43
N GLY A 68 3.59 -25.42 -10.70
CA GLY A 68 2.19 -25.46 -11.11
C GLY A 68 1.19 -25.54 -9.94
N ASN A 69 0.39 -24.48 -9.81
CA ASN A 69 -0.72 -24.31 -8.88
C ASN A 69 -0.34 -24.27 -7.39
N GLN A 70 -0.41 -23.05 -6.83
CA GLN A 70 -0.51 -22.73 -5.40
C GLN A 70 -1.34 -23.78 -4.66
N ARG A 71 -0.66 -24.79 -4.11
CA ARG A 71 -1.26 -25.71 -3.15
C ARG A 71 -1.53 -24.86 -1.91
N ARG A 72 -2.81 -24.62 -1.64
CA ARG A 72 -3.29 -24.10 -0.36
C ARG A 72 -2.63 -24.91 0.74
N LEU A 73 -1.66 -24.31 1.40
CA LEU A 73 -0.98 -24.89 2.56
C LEU A 73 -1.91 -24.72 3.74
N ALA A 74 -2.88 -25.62 3.83
CA ALA A 74 -3.77 -25.72 4.96
C ALA A 74 -2.95 -25.80 6.26
N GLY A 75 -3.24 -24.93 7.23
CA GLY A 75 -2.68 -25.04 8.59
C GLY A 75 -1.57 -24.05 8.97
N ARG A 76 -1.27 -23.02 8.17
CA ARG A 76 -0.36 -21.96 8.63
C ARG A 76 -1.04 -21.06 9.65
N GLU A 77 -0.60 -21.13 10.89
CA GLU A 77 -0.95 -20.13 11.91
C GLU A 77 -0.23 -18.82 11.58
N GLY A 78 -0.96 -17.89 10.96
CA GLY A 78 -0.45 -16.53 10.72
C GLY A 78 -0.25 -15.79 12.04
N ASN A 79 0.90 -15.13 12.19
CA ASN A 79 1.17 -14.26 13.31
C ASN A 79 0.46 -12.92 13.07
N PRO A 80 -0.57 -12.55 13.87
CA PRO A 80 -1.29 -11.29 13.68
C PRO A 80 -0.38 -10.05 13.65
N LEU A 81 0.77 -10.09 14.31
CA LEU A 81 1.74 -9.00 14.35
C LEU A 81 2.55 -8.84 13.05
N LYS A 82 2.54 -9.87 12.19
CA LYS A 82 3.23 -9.86 10.88
C LYS A 82 2.27 -9.76 9.71
N MET A 83 0.97 -9.90 9.95
CA MET A 83 -0.04 -9.79 8.90
C MET A 83 -0.20 -8.35 8.43
N VAL A 84 -0.15 -8.16 7.11
CA VAL A 84 -0.32 -6.86 6.47
C VAL A 84 -1.46 -6.94 5.47
N LYS A 85 -2.30 -5.90 5.44
CA LYS A 85 -3.46 -5.76 4.55
C LYS A 85 -3.09 -6.02 3.09
N GLN A 86 -3.78 -6.94 2.43
CA GLN A 86 -3.62 -7.21 0.99
C GLN A 86 -4.27 -6.14 0.12
N TYR A 87 -3.73 -5.93 -1.07
CA TYR A 87 -4.36 -5.04 -2.03
C TYR A 87 -5.67 -5.66 -2.54
N SER A 88 -6.79 -4.93 -2.37
CA SER A 88 -8.09 -5.36 -2.87
C SER A 88 -8.40 -4.64 -4.18
N ARG A 89 -8.68 -5.39 -5.25
CA ARG A 89 -9.19 -4.81 -6.49
C ARG A 89 -10.67 -4.49 -6.27
N SER A 90 -11.06 -3.22 -6.45
CA SER A 90 -12.48 -2.85 -6.39
C SER A 90 -13.26 -3.67 -7.41
N ALA A 91 -14.15 -4.56 -6.94
CA ALA A 91 -15.15 -5.16 -7.80
C ALA A 91 -16.09 -4.05 -8.31
N ALA A 92 -16.55 -4.15 -9.55
CA ALA A 92 -17.50 -3.19 -10.10
C ALA A 92 -18.79 -3.24 -9.28
N GLY A 93 -19.13 -2.15 -8.59
CA GLY A 93 -20.32 -2.04 -7.75
C GLY A 93 -20.03 -2.09 -6.26
N LYS A 94 -19.85 -0.90 -5.66
CA LYS A 94 -20.05 -0.54 -4.25
C LYS A 94 -19.74 -1.61 -3.18
N GLU A 95 -18.62 -1.43 -2.51
CA GLU A 95 -18.65 -1.40 -1.04
C GLU A 95 -17.73 -0.25 -0.59
N LYS A 96 -18.31 0.72 0.10
CA LYS A 96 -17.55 1.80 0.75
C LYS A 96 -16.73 1.09 1.83
N LEU A 97 -15.39 1.07 1.70
CA LEU A 97 -14.52 0.38 2.67
C LEU A 97 -14.91 0.81 4.09
N SER A 98 -15.11 -0.16 4.98
CA SER A 98 -15.53 0.15 6.34
C SER A 98 -14.43 0.97 7.05
N PRO A 99 -14.79 1.92 7.94
CA PRO A 99 -13.80 2.65 8.74
C PRO A 99 -12.80 1.73 9.47
N THR A 100 -13.26 0.56 9.92
CA THR A 100 -12.45 -0.47 10.59
C THR A 100 -11.48 -1.22 9.68
N GLU A 101 -11.61 -1.07 8.37
CA GLU A 101 -10.71 -1.66 7.37
C GLU A 101 -9.71 -0.65 6.80
N LEU A 102 -9.91 0.65 7.06
CA LEU A 102 -8.97 1.69 6.67
C LEU A 102 -7.98 1.94 7.82
N ARG A 103 -6.69 1.93 7.47
CA ARG A 103 -5.58 2.22 8.39
C ARG A 103 -5.28 3.72 8.36
N PRO A 104 -5.19 4.39 9.52
CA PRO A 104 -4.86 5.81 9.56
C PRO A 104 -3.38 6.03 9.22
N PHE A 105 -3.04 7.25 8.82
CA PHE A 105 -1.68 7.65 8.41
C PHE A 105 -0.53 7.11 9.29
N GLY A 106 -0.63 7.20 10.62
CA GLY A 106 0.43 6.71 11.51
C GLY A 106 0.69 5.20 11.33
N VAL A 107 -0.38 4.41 11.22
CA VAL A 107 -0.28 2.96 10.98
C VAL A 107 0.26 2.68 9.58
N LEU A 108 -0.09 3.50 8.58
CA LEU A 108 0.47 3.36 7.23
C LEU A 108 2.00 3.54 7.24
N MET A 109 2.51 4.56 7.95
CA MET A 109 3.96 4.79 8.10
C MET A 109 4.65 3.62 8.81
N ASP A 110 4.10 3.16 9.94
CA ASP A 110 4.63 2.01 10.67
C ASP A 110 4.64 0.74 9.80
N THR A 111 3.61 0.57 8.98
CA THR A 111 3.51 -0.55 8.04
C THR A 111 4.60 -0.46 6.96
N VAL A 112 4.85 0.72 6.37
CA VAL A 112 5.95 0.86 5.39
C VAL A 112 7.29 0.54 6.05
N ALA A 113 7.55 1.05 7.25
CA ALA A 113 8.79 0.75 7.98
C ALA A 113 8.94 -0.74 8.29
N TYR A 114 7.85 -1.44 8.65
CA TYR A 114 7.85 -2.89 8.79
C TYR A 114 8.19 -3.59 7.47
N LEU A 115 7.54 -3.22 6.36
CA LEU A 115 7.79 -3.83 5.06
C LEU A 115 9.24 -3.63 4.59
N LEU A 116 9.84 -2.46 4.84
CA LEU A 116 11.26 -2.23 4.53
C LEU A 116 12.18 -3.11 5.37
N ARG A 117 11.86 -3.37 6.64
CA ARG A 117 12.60 -4.36 7.44
C ARG A 117 12.49 -5.76 6.86
N VAL A 118 11.30 -6.16 6.37
CA VAL A 118 11.13 -7.45 5.67
C VAL A 118 12.02 -7.51 4.42
N VAL A 119 12.15 -6.42 3.67
CA VAL A 119 13.07 -6.38 2.51
C VAL A 119 14.52 -6.62 2.97
N SER A 120 14.98 -5.92 4.01
CA SER A 120 16.34 -6.06 4.55
C SER A 120 16.63 -7.42 5.19
N GLU A 121 15.62 -8.07 5.80
CA GLU A 121 15.77 -9.38 6.44
C GLU A 121 15.89 -10.54 5.43
N TYR A 122 15.39 -10.36 4.20
CA TYR A 122 15.30 -11.41 3.18
C TYR A 122 16.01 -11.01 1.87
N ASP A 123 17.22 -10.46 1.99
CA ASP A 123 18.05 -9.95 0.87
C ASP A 123 18.81 -11.04 0.08
N SER A 124 18.26 -12.26 0.01
CA SER A 124 18.85 -13.31 -0.81
C SER A 124 18.23 -13.29 -2.21
N ARG A 125 19.06 -13.46 -3.25
CA ARG A 125 18.59 -13.52 -4.65
C ARG A 125 17.51 -14.58 -4.88
N GLU A 126 17.54 -15.67 -4.11
CA GLU A 126 16.57 -16.77 -4.20
C GLU A 126 15.21 -16.40 -3.60
N ALA A 127 15.17 -15.67 -2.48
CA ALA A 127 13.94 -15.26 -1.82
C ALA A 127 13.33 -13.98 -2.42
N TRP A 128 14.14 -13.20 -3.14
CA TRP A 128 13.74 -11.89 -3.66
C TRP A 128 12.42 -11.87 -4.42
N PRO A 129 12.08 -12.83 -5.33
CA PRO A 129 10.80 -12.81 -6.03
C PRO A 129 9.58 -12.87 -5.10
N ASP A 130 9.63 -13.73 -4.07
CA ASP A 130 8.54 -13.89 -3.10
C ASP A 130 8.42 -12.65 -2.20
N VAL A 131 9.55 -12.07 -1.79
CA VAL A 131 9.61 -10.83 -1.00
C VAL A 131 9.06 -9.67 -1.81
N TYR A 132 9.47 -9.54 -3.07
CA TYR A 132 9.02 -8.51 -3.99
C TYR A 132 7.51 -8.60 -4.22
N GLU A 133 6.97 -9.78 -4.54
CA GLU A 133 5.53 -9.97 -4.76
C GLU A 133 4.74 -9.58 -3.51
N PHE A 134 5.18 -10.04 -2.34
CA PHE A 134 4.56 -9.69 -1.07
C PHE A 134 4.59 -8.18 -0.81
N VAL A 135 5.77 -7.57 -0.76
CA VAL A 135 5.94 -6.16 -0.39
C VAL A 135 5.25 -5.25 -1.40
N SER A 136 5.39 -5.51 -2.70
CA SER A 136 4.75 -4.73 -3.76
C SER A 136 3.22 -4.75 -3.63
N ASP A 137 2.61 -5.91 -3.35
CA ASP A 137 1.18 -6.02 -3.08
C ASP A 137 0.76 -5.19 -1.86
N ARG A 138 1.49 -5.31 -0.74
CA ARG A 138 1.16 -4.59 0.49
C ARG A 138 1.33 -3.08 0.37
N LEU A 139 2.34 -2.60 -0.37
CA LEU A 139 2.50 -1.17 -0.68
C LEU A 139 1.37 -0.64 -1.57
N ARG A 140 0.80 -1.46 -2.47
CA ARG A 140 -0.40 -1.08 -3.23
C ARG A 140 -1.62 -0.93 -2.32
N ALA A 141 -1.77 -1.79 -1.30
CA ALA A 141 -2.82 -1.66 -0.30
C ALA A 141 -2.67 -0.38 0.53
N ILE A 142 -1.44 -0.01 0.91
CA ILE A 142 -1.16 1.25 1.62
C ILE A 142 -1.54 2.46 0.77
N ARG A 143 -1.17 2.46 -0.52
CA ARG A 143 -1.59 3.55 -1.44
C ARG A 143 -3.11 3.60 -1.63
N GLN A 144 -3.77 2.44 -1.64
CA GLN A 144 -5.23 2.38 -1.69
C GLN A 144 -5.86 3.02 -0.45
N ASP A 145 -5.37 2.71 0.75
CA ASP A 145 -5.84 3.33 2.00
C ASP A 145 -5.61 4.85 1.99
N MET A 146 -4.44 5.31 1.55
CA MET A 146 -4.13 6.75 1.40
C MET A 146 -5.14 7.47 0.50
N ILE A 147 -5.51 6.86 -0.64
CA ILE A 147 -6.48 7.45 -1.59
C ILE A 147 -7.90 7.44 -0.99
N VAL A 148 -8.29 6.35 -0.33
CA VAL A 148 -9.66 6.21 0.21
C VAL A 148 -9.86 7.05 1.47
N GLU A 149 -8.85 7.15 2.35
CA GLU A 149 -8.83 8.08 3.49
C GLU A 149 -8.75 9.55 3.02
N ASN A 150 -8.36 9.77 1.76
CA ASN A 150 -8.15 11.10 1.17
C ASN A 150 -7.17 11.93 2.01
N LEU A 151 -5.99 11.36 2.24
CA LEU A 151 -4.93 12.03 2.98
C LEU A 151 -4.56 13.37 2.33
N ASP A 152 -4.18 14.34 3.15
CA ASP A 152 -3.67 15.60 2.64
C ASP A 152 -2.36 15.41 1.88
N ALA A 153 -2.01 16.38 1.03
CA ALA A 153 -0.87 16.26 0.13
C ALA A 153 0.46 16.08 0.87
N GLU A 154 0.62 16.70 2.05
CA GLU A 154 1.85 16.62 2.83
C GLU A 154 2.06 15.21 3.39
N LYS A 155 1.04 14.64 4.04
CA LYS A 155 1.07 13.26 4.51
C LYS A 155 1.22 12.26 3.37
N SER A 156 0.52 12.51 2.26
CA SER A 156 0.62 11.64 1.08
C SER A 156 2.02 11.62 0.49
N ILE A 157 2.68 12.78 0.37
CA ILE A 157 4.07 12.87 -0.09
C ILE A 157 4.99 12.13 0.86
N LEU A 158 4.92 12.40 2.17
CA LEU A 158 5.76 11.76 3.17
C LEU A 158 5.62 10.22 3.15
N LEU A 159 4.38 9.73 3.02
CA LEU A 159 4.10 8.30 2.90
C LEU A 159 4.71 7.71 1.63
N LEU A 160 4.57 8.36 0.48
CA LEU A 160 5.12 7.86 -0.79
C LEU A 160 6.65 7.90 -0.82
N GLU A 161 7.25 8.96 -0.24
CA GLU A 161 8.70 9.09 -0.09
C GLU A 161 9.27 7.95 0.76
N SER A 162 8.57 7.57 1.84
CA SER A 162 8.99 6.45 2.68
C SER A 162 9.03 5.09 1.94
N MET A 163 8.35 4.96 0.80
CA MET A 163 8.37 3.73 -0.01
C MET A 163 9.52 3.69 -1.03
N ILE A 164 10.19 4.82 -1.29
CA ILE A 164 11.26 4.92 -2.29
C ILE A 164 12.37 3.87 -2.12
N PRO A 165 12.86 3.57 -0.90
CA PRO A 165 13.94 2.58 -0.73
C PRO A 165 13.60 1.21 -1.31
N PHE A 166 12.37 0.72 -1.12
CA PHE A 166 11.92 -0.53 -1.73
C PHE A 166 11.94 -0.47 -3.26
N TYR A 167 11.47 0.64 -3.84
CA TYR A 167 11.42 0.77 -5.29
C TYR A 167 12.81 0.90 -5.92
N ALA A 168 13.74 1.56 -5.24
CA ALA A 168 15.13 1.63 -5.66
C ALA A 168 15.78 0.24 -5.64
N GLU A 169 15.55 -0.54 -4.58
CA GLU A 169 16.07 -1.91 -4.46
C GLU A 169 15.46 -2.85 -5.50
N ALA A 170 14.15 -2.73 -5.75
CA ALA A 170 13.47 -3.49 -6.78
C ALA A 170 13.97 -3.19 -8.19
N GLU A 171 14.27 -1.93 -8.49
CA GLU A 171 14.84 -1.55 -9.79
C GLU A 171 16.23 -2.14 -9.97
N TYR A 172 17.08 -2.09 -8.94
CA TYR A 172 18.39 -2.72 -8.94
C TYR A 172 18.30 -4.25 -9.15
N SER A 173 17.34 -4.89 -8.48
CA SER A 173 17.23 -6.35 -8.45
C SER A 173 16.49 -6.96 -9.66
N PHE A 174 15.51 -6.27 -10.26
CA PHE A 174 14.71 -6.79 -11.39
C PHE A 174 14.97 -6.12 -12.75
N LEU A 175 15.69 -4.99 -12.80
CA LEU A 175 15.88 -4.17 -14.02
C LEU A 175 14.56 -3.76 -14.71
N GLU A 176 13.41 -3.83 -14.03
CA GLU A 176 12.10 -3.42 -14.56
C GLU A 176 11.69 -2.02 -14.06
N LEU A 177 11.99 -1.00 -14.87
CA LEU A 177 11.74 0.43 -14.61
C LEU A 177 10.26 0.84 -14.43
N PHE A 178 9.28 -0.02 -14.70
CA PHE A 178 7.88 0.40 -14.86
C PHE A 178 7.21 0.90 -13.57
N PHE A 179 7.66 0.46 -12.39
CA PHE A 179 7.00 0.80 -11.13
C PHE A 179 7.50 2.11 -10.49
N PHE A 180 8.80 2.38 -10.61
CA PHE A 180 9.41 3.61 -10.07
C PHE A 180 8.85 4.86 -10.77
N PHE A 181 8.72 4.84 -12.10
CA PHE A 181 8.12 5.94 -12.84
C PHE A 181 6.68 6.24 -12.40
N ARG A 182 5.90 5.21 -12.08
CA ARG A 182 4.52 5.38 -11.61
C ARG A 182 4.45 6.02 -10.23
N LEU A 183 5.40 5.73 -9.34
CA LEU A 183 5.54 6.41 -8.05
C LEU A 183 5.91 7.89 -8.25
N LEU A 184 6.90 8.16 -9.09
CA LEU A 184 7.36 9.53 -9.40
C LEU A 184 6.25 10.39 -10.01
N ILE A 185 5.45 9.83 -10.92
CA ILE A 185 4.27 10.52 -11.48
C ILE A 185 3.31 10.91 -10.34
N HIS A 186 3.05 10.02 -9.40
CA HIS A 186 2.12 10.29 -8.29
C HIS A 186 2.65 11.37 -7.35
N ILE A 187 3.95 11.32 -6.98
CA ILE A 187 4.60 12.36 -6.18
C ILE A 187 4.54 13.72 -6.91
N SER A 188 4.85 13.74 -8.20
CA SER A 188 4.84 14.97 -9.01
C SER A 188 3.46 15.63 -9.06
N ILE A 189 2.39 14.85 -9.18
CA ILE A 189 1.01 15.33 -9.15
C ILE A 189 0.70 15.95 -7.78
N LEU A 190 1.01 15.26 -6.69
CA LEU A 190 0.76 15.75 -5.33
C LEU A 190 1.56 17.03 -5.00
N LEU A 191 2.80 17.13 -5.47
CA LEU A 191 3.60 18.35 -5.35
C LEU A 191 2.98 19.51 -6.13
N ALA A 192 2.43 19.26 -7.31
CA ALA A 192 1.72 20.28 -8.08
C ALA A 192 0.46 20.78 -7.35
N GLU A 193 -0.29 19.88 -6.69
CA GLU A 193 -1.43 20.26 -5.86
C GLU A 193 -1.03 21.08 -4.63
N LYS A 194 0.05 20.68 -3.94
CA LYS A 194 0.60 21.42 -2.79
C LYS A 194 0.92 22.87 -3.19
N ARG A 195 1.66 23.06 -4.29
CA ARG A 195 1.98 24.38 -4.84
C ARG A 195 0.74 25.19 -5.21
N LYS A 196 -0.29 24.54 -5.76
CA LYS A 196 -1.57 25.21 -6.09
C LYS A 196 -2.28 25.71 -4.83
N LYS A 197 -2.36 24.89 -3.78
CA LYS A 197 -2.97 25.26 -2.50
C LYS A 197 -2.22 26.42 -1.83
N GLU A 198 -0.89 26.40 -1.84
CA GLU A 198 -0.05 27.50 -1.33
C GLU A 198 -0.27 28.81 -2.10
N ARG A 199 -0.40 28.74 -3.44
CA ARG A 199 -0.70 29.90 -4.28
C ARG A 199 -2.09 30.48 -4.01
N ILE A 200 -3.10 29.63 -3.75
CA ILE A 200 -4.45 30.09 -3.38
C ILE A 200 -4.40 30.72 -1.99
N ARG A 201 -3.77 30.06 -1.01
CA ARG A 201 -3.63 30.56 0.36
C ARG A 201 -2.97 31.93 0.40
N SER A 202 -1.88 32.13 -0.34
CA SER A 202 -1.16 33.41 -0.42
C SER A 202 -1.93 34.54 -1.12
N LYS A 203 -2.89 34.22 -2.01
CA LYS A 203 -3.81 35.21 -2.56
C LYS A 203 -4.86 35.61 -1.53
N VAL A 204 -5.48 34.64 -0.86
CA VAL A 204 -6.47 34.89 0.20
C VAL A 204 -5.88 35.73 1.34
N THR A 205 -4.66 35.43 1.82
CA THR A 205 -4.03 36.28 2.85
C THR A 205 -3.72 37.69 2.37
N LYS A 206 -3.38 37.89 1.09
CA LYS A 206 -3.18 39.23 0.53
C LYS A 206 -4.49 40.02 0.40
N ASP A 207 -5.59 39.33 0.09
CA ASP A 207 -6.91 39.96 -0.05
C ASP A 207 -7.54 40.30 1.31
N VAL A 208 -7.23 39.53 2.37
CA VAL A 208 -7.68 39.81 3.76
C VAL A 208 -6.88 40.96 4.41
N LEU A 209 -5.65 41.20 3.96
CA LEU A 209 -4.80 42.29 4.45
C LEU A 209 -4.99 43.62 3.70
N ARG A 210 -5.90 43.66 2.72
CA ARG A 210 -6.33 44.87 2.01
C ARG A 210 -7.66 45.36 2.55
#